data_AF-T1C2T6-F1
#
_entry.id   AF-T1C2T6-F1
#
_cell.length_a   1.000
_cell.length_b   1.000
_cell.length_c   1.000
_cell.angle_alpha   90.00
_cell.angle_beta   90.00
_cell.angle_gamma   90.00
#
_symmetry.space_group_name_H-M   'P 1'
#
loop_
_entity.id
_entity.type
_entity.pdbx_description
1 polymer ?
#
loop_
_entity_poly.entity_id
_entity_poly.type
_entity_poly.pdbx_seq_one_letter_code
_entity_poly.pdbx_strand_id
1 'polypeptide(L)'
;MGGSGKTPLTLALIEALRATGWHPGVVSRGYGGTQREAALVSADDSALRVGDEPVLLKHLGQVSVAVGARRADAARLLLPSGVDVILSDDGLQHRALGRDIEICVIDGVRRFGNGRLLPAGPLRESLARLVSVDFVVCNGGVAQPGEVPMLLQPGAPRALVPVTTAQPPAPGAEVRAVAGIGDPTRFFASLRALGISRARARFCRPSRLHARGFCV
;
A
#
# COMPACT_ATOMS: atom_id res chain seq x y z
N MET A 1 -7.88 -0.97 -9.61
CA MET A 1 -7.00 0.21 -9.61
C MET A 1 -6.19 0.17 -8.33
N GLY A 2 -5.06 -0.52 -8.34
CA GLY A 2 -4.21 -0.75 -7.17
C GLY A 2 -2.76 -0.91 -7.62
N GLY A 3 -1.81 -0.70 -6.71
CA GLY A 3 -0.39 -0.89 -6.99
C GLY A 3 0.42 0.35 -7.36
N SER A 4 -0.08 1.57 -7.12
CA SER A 4 0.71 2.79 -7.36
C SER A 4 1.87 2.99 -6.39
N GLY A 5 1.91 2.27 -5.26
CA GLY A 5 2.99 2.36 -4.26
C GLY A 5 2.70 3.26 -3.05
N LYS A 6 1.42 3.59 -2.80
CA LYS A 6 0.99 4.42 -1.66
C LYS A 6 1.34 3.77 -0.32
N THR A 7 0.98 2.51 -0.10
CA THR A 7 1.25 1.84 1.17
C THR A 7 2.76 1.75 1.50
N PRO A 8 3.65 1.38 0.55
CA PRO A 8 5.09 1.51 0.78
C PRO A 8 5.56 2.94 1.09
N LEU A 9 5.03 3.96 0.39
CA LEU A 9 5.36 5.35 0.69
C LEU A 9 4.89 5.75 2.10
N THR A 10 3.69 5.33 2.51
CA THR A 10 3.17 5.58 3.87
C THR A 10 4.11 4.96 4.92
N LEU A 11 4.59 3.74 4.71
CA LEU A 11 5.56 3.10 5.62
C LEU A 11 6.88 3.87 5.67
N ALA A 12 7.42 4.29 4.53
CA ALA A 12 8.64 5.10 4.47
C ALA A 12 8.48 6.45 5.17
N LEU A 13 7.31 7.09 5.04
CA LEU A 13 6.99 8.34 5.74
C LEU A 13 6.88 8.15 7.25
N ILE A 14 6.29 7.03 7.71
CA ILE A 14 6.25 6.68 9.15
C ILE A 14 7.67 6.59 9.70
N GLU A 15 8.55 5.86 9.01
CA GLU A 15 9.95 5.69 9.42
C GLU A 15 10.69 7.03 9.45
N ALA A 16 10.57 7.83 8.39
CA ALA A 16 11.23 9.14 8.30
C ALA A 16 10.75 10.12 9.38
N LEU A 17 9.44 10.21 9.62
CA LEU A 17 8.87 11.09 10.64
C LEU A 17 9.36 10.70 12.05
N ARG A 18 9.36 9.40 12.36
CA ARG A 18 9.90 8.89 13.63
C ARG A 18 11.38 9.17 13.80
N ALA A 19 12.18 9.02 12.75
CA ALA A 19 13.60 9.33 12.78
C ALA A 19 13.86 10.82 13.11
N THR A 20 12.89 11.69 12.85
CA THR A 20 12.94 13.11 13.18
C THR A 20 12.19 13.50 14.47
N GLY A 21 11.73 12.52 15.25
CA GLY A 21 11.12 12.75 16.58
C GLY A 21 9.59 12.95 16.58
N TRP A 22 8.91 12.80 15.44
CA TRP A 22 7.45 12.86 15.37
C TRP A 22 6.80 11.51 15.72
N HIS A 23 5.54 11.55 16.14
CA HIS A 23 4.68 10.43 16.49
C HIS A 23 3.54 10.26 15.47
N PRO A 24 3.81 9.64 14.31
CA PRO A 24 2.81 9.50 13.27
C PRO A 24 1.69 8.52 13.65
N GLY A 25 0.47 8.86 13.25
CA GLY A 25 -0.69 7.96 13.21
C GLY A 25 -1.26 7.86 11.80
N VAL A 26 -1.97 6.78 11.49
CA VAL A 26 -2.50 6.53 10.15
C VAL A 26 -4.01 6.44 10.16
N VAL A 27 -4.65 7.10 9.19
CA VAL A 27 -6.08 6.93 8.91
C VAL A 27 -6.29 6.27 7.56
N SER A 28 -7.24 5.33 7.49
CA SER A 28 -7.59 4.61 6.25
C SER A 28 -9.11 4.42 6.11
N ARG A 29 -9.57 4.00 4.92
CA ARG A 29 -10.98 3.65 4.67
C ARG A 29 -11.43 2.41 5.43
N GLY A 30 -10.54 1.43 5.53
CA GLY A 30 -10.92 0.03 5.75
C GLY A 30 -11.68 -0.58 4.57
N TYR A 31 -11.17 -0.37 3.34
CA TYR A 31 -11.81 -0.91 2.14
C TYR A 31 -11.88 -2.45 2.20
N GLY A 32 -13.01 -3.02 1.78
CA GLY A 32 -13.24 -4.47 1.82
C GLY A 32 -13.62 -5.03 3.20
N GLY A 33 -13.50 -4.23 4.28
CA GLY A 33 -13.88 -4.62 5.63
C GLY A 33 -15.38 -4.51 5.92
N THR A 34 -15.84 -5.19 6.96
CA THR A 34 -17.21 -5.11 7.48
C THR A 34 -17.42 -3.95 8.46
N GLN A 35 -16.35 -3.39 9.05
CA GLN A 35 -16.41 -2.26 9.97
C GLN A 35 -17.06 -1.04 9.27
N ARG A 36 -18.04 -0.43 9.93
CA ARG A 36 -18.81 0.72 9.40
C ARG A 36 -18.49 2.01 10.13
N GLU A 37 -18.42 1.94 11.44
CA GLU A 37 -18.07 3.07 12.30
C GLU A 37 -16.56 3.25 12.40
N ALA A 38 -16.13 4.46 12.77
CA ALA A 38 -14.73 4.73 13.02
C ALA A 38 -14.21 3.85 14.16
N ALA A 39 -13.06 3.22 13.97
CA ALA A 39 -12.47 2.32 14.96
C ALA A 39 -10.94 2.37 14.91
N LEU A 40 -10.31 2.22 16.07
CA LEU A 40 -8.89 1.91 16.17
C LEU A 40 -8.66 0.46 15.74
N VAL A 41 -7.56 0.23 15.02
CA VAL A 41 -7.11 -1.09 14.59
C VAL A 41 -6.20 -1.68 15.65
N SER A 42 -6.57 -2.85 16.15
CA SER A 42 -5.74 -3.71 17.01
C SER A 42 -4.79 -4.58 16.20
N ALA A 43 -3.76 -5.12 16.85
CA ALA A 43 -2.87 -6.12 16.23
C ALA A 43 -3.62 -7.42 15.90
N ASP A 44 -4.64 -7.78 16.70
CA ASP A 44 -5.42 -9.01 16.52
C ASP A 44 -6.61 -8.85 15.56
N ASP A 45 -6.79 -7.66 14.98
CA ASP A 45 -7.90 -7.42 14.07
C ASP A 45 -7.73 -8.16 12.74
N SER A 46 -8.82 -8.76 12.27
CA SER A 46 -8.82 -9.45 10.98
C SER A 46 -9.01 -8.49 9.81
N ALA A 47 -8.39 -8.81 8.67
CA ALA A 47 -8.59 -8.09 7.42
C ALA A 47 -10.07 -8.09 6.96
N LEU A 48 -10.84 -9.12 7.32
CA LEU A 48 -12.28 -9.18 7.05
C LEU A 48 -13.06 -8.08 7.78
N ARG A 49 -12.61 -7.69 8.98
CA ARG A 49 -13.24 -6.64 9.78
C ARG A 49 -12.80 -5.26 9.31
N VAL A 50 -11.50 -5.00 9.32
CA VAL A 50 -10.96 -3.63 9.18
C VAL A 50 -10.31 -3.35 7.82
N GLY A 51 -10.22 -4.35 6.92
CA GLY A 51 -9.50 -4.26 5.65
C GLY A 51 -8.07 -4.81 5.75
N ASP A 52 -7.51 -5.20 4.62
CA ASP A 52 -6.13 -5.73 4.50
C ASP A 52 -5.06 -4.64 4.70
N GLU A 53 -5.21 -3.50 4.04
CA GLU A 53 -4.24 -2.39 4.13
C GLU A 53 -4.07 -1.85 5.58
N PRO A 54 -5.13 -1.62 6.38
CA PRO A 54 -4.96 -1.14 7.76
C PRO A 54 -4.28 -2.16 8.68
N VAL A 55 -4.55 -3.45 8.51
CA VAL A 55 -3.85 -4.52 9.26
C VAL A 55 -2.37 -4.53 8.90
N LEU A 56 -2.05 -4.40 7.61
CA LEU A 56 -0.67 -4.34 7.12
C LEU A 56 0.08 -3.13 7.70
N LEU A 57 -0.54 -1.94 7.64
CA LEU A 57 0.02 -0.70 8.19
C LEU A 57 0.20 -0.77 9.71
N LYS A 58 -0.73 -1.41 10.43
CA LYS A 58 -0.63 -1.63 11.88
C LYS A 58 0.57 -2.51 12.22
N HIS A 59 0.74 -3.62 11.51
CA HIS A 59 1.81 -4.58 11.75
C HIS A 59 3.19 -4.07 11.35
N LEU A 60 3.32 -3.52 10.13
CA LEU A 60 4.60 -3.07 9.60
C LEU A 60 4.98 -1.68 10.11
N GLY A 61 4.02 -0.76 10.18
CA GLY A 61 4.26 0.60 10.64
C GLY A 61 4.36 0.70 12.16
N GLN A 62 3.80 -0.26 12.92
CA GLN A 62 3.79 -0.25 14.39
C GLN A 62 3.29 1.06 15.00
N VAL A 63 2.35 1.74 14.33
CA VAL A 63 1.74 3.02 14.74
C VAL A 63 0.28 2.83 15.17
N SER A 64 -0.34 3.87 15.74
CA SER A 64 -1.79 3.92 15.88
C SER A 64 -2.43 4.05 14.50
N VAL A 65 -3.35 3.14 14.18
CA VAL A 65 -4.08 3.11 12.91
C VAL A 65 -5.56 3.17 13.22
N ALA A 66 -6.29 4.03 12.52
CA ALA A 66 -7.74 4.14 12.62
C ALA A 66 -8.39 3.96 11.24
N VAL A 67 -9.51 3.26 11.20
CA VAL A 67 -10.34 3.10 10.00
C VAL A 67 -11.65 3.84 10.17
N GLY A 68 -12.19 4.37 9.09
CA GLY A 68 -13.52 4.97 9.08
C GLY A 68 -13.90 5.52 7.72
N ALA A 69 -15.19 5.45 7.37
CA ALA A 69 -15.71 6.02 6.13
C ALA A 69 -15.50 7.55 6.10
N ARG A 70 -15.76 8.23 7.22
CA ARG A 70 -15.40 9.65 7.42
C ARG A 70 -14.03 9.74 8.08
N ARG A 71 -13.07 10.37 7.40
CA ARG A 71 -11.65 10.40 7.83
C ARG A 71 -11.46 11.24 9.08
N ALA A 72 -12.24 12.31 9.20
CA ALA A 72 -12.22 13.17 10.38
C ALA A 72 -12.57 12.39 11.66
N ASP A 73 -13.51 11.45 11.60
CA ASP A 73 -13.87 10.64 12.78
C ASP A 73 -12.76 9.67 13.14
N ALA A 74 -12.16 9.00 12.15
CA ALA A 74 -11.00 8.13 12.36
C ALA A 74 -9.81 8.91 12.93
N ALA A 75 -9.55 10.12 12.42
CA ALA A 75 -8.50 11.01 12.90
C ALA A 75 -8.71 11.41 14.37
N ARG A 76 -9.95 11.71 14.77
CA ARG A 76 -10.27 12.04 16.17
C ARG A 76 -9.93 10.91 17.15
N LEU A 77 -10.07 9.65 16.73
CA LEU A 77 -9.69 8.50 17.55
C LEU A 77 -8.19 8.40 17.83
N LEU A 78 -7.35 9.04 17.00
CA LEU A 78 -5.90 9.04 17.17
C LEU A 78 -5.42 10.11 18.17
N LEU A 79 -6.21 11.15 18.42
CA LEU A 79 -5.82 12.29 19.28
C LEU A 79 -5.39 11.87 20.70
N PRO A 80 -6.06 10.92 21.38
CA PRO A 80 -5.64 10.50 22.72
C PRO A 80 -4.32 9.72 22.75
N SER A 81 -3.81 9.27 21.60
CA SER A 81 -2.61 8.40 21.51
C SER A 81 -1.30 9.18 21.40
N GLY A 82 -1.30 10.50 21.65
CA GLY A 82 -0.10 11.34 21.49
C GLY A 82 0.37 11.47 20.04
N VAL A 83 -0.51 11.20 19.07
CA VAL A 83 -0.22 11.38 17.65
C VAL A 83 -0.15 12.87 17.34
N ASP A 84 0.97 13.29 16.73
CA ASP A 84 1.25 14.69 16.36
C ASP A 84 1.27 14.91 14.83
N VAL A 85 1.28 13.84 14.03
CA VAL A 85 1.15 13.86 12.56
C VAL A 85 0.21 12.76 12.09
N ILE A 86 -0.76 13.09 11.24
CA ILE A 86 -1.69 12.11 10.66
C ILE A 86 -1.38 11.87 9.19
N LEU A 87 -1.08 10.63 8.84
CA LEU A 87 -0.94 10.16 7.47
C LEU A 87 -2.26 9.55 6.99
N SER A 88 -2.82 10.05 5.89
CA SER A 88 -4.03 9.48 5.29
C SER A 88 -3.68 8.63 4.07
N ASP A 89 -3.73 7.31 4.19
CA ASP A 89 -3.57 6.42 3.05
C ASP A 89 -4.80 6.53 2.11
N ASP A 90 -4.54 6.63 0.81
CA ASP A 90 -5.54 6.92 -0.24
C ASP A 90 -6.41 8.19 0.03
N GLY A 91 -5.83 9.19 0.71
CA GLY A 91 -6.53 10.38 1.20
C GLY A 91 -6.90 11.43 0.15
N LEU A 92 -6.26 11.44 -1.02
CA LEU A 92 -6.46 12.50 -2.03
C LEU A 92 -7.93 12.64 -2.48
N GLN A 93 -8.68 11.55 -2.48
CA GLN A 93 -10.09 11.54 -2.87
C GLN A 93 -11.04 12.01 -1.74
N HIS A 94 -10.53 12.26 -0.53
CA HIS A 94 -11.32 12.54 0.67
C HIS A 94 -11.23 14.01 1.11
N ARG A 95 -11.73 14.93 0.29
CA ARG A 95 -11.64 16.39 0.52
C ARG A 95 -12.22 16.92 1.83
N ALA A 96 -13.09 16.16 2.50
CA ALA A 96 -13.70 16.56 3.77
C ALA A 96 -12.75 16.54 4.98
N LEU A 97 -11.58 15.92 4.86
CA LEU A 97 -10.51 16.03 5.86
C LEU A 97 -9.55 17.14 5.42
N GLY A 98 -9.39 18.17 6.25
CA GLY A 98 -8.36 19.20 6.04
C GLY A 98 -6.97 18.58 5.95
N ARG A 99 -6.12 19.13 5.08
CA ARG A 99 -4.77 18.62 4.81
C ARG A 99 -3.81 19.78 4.70
N ASP A 100 -2.68 19.65 5.39
CA ASP A 100 -1.57 20.61 5.30
C ASP A 100 -0.64 20.28 4.14
N ILE A 101 -0.52 18.99 3.79
CA ILE A 101 0.34 18.48 2.72
C ILE A 101 -0.38 17.40 1.92
N GLU A 102 -0.26 17.45 0.61
CA GLU A 102 -0.76 16.45 -0.33
C GLU A 102 0.37 15.86 -1.18
N ILE A 103 0.45 14.52 -1.18
CA ILE A 103 1.44 13.77 -1.94
C ILE A 103 0.72 12.88 -2.96
N CYS A 104 0.99 13.08 -4.25
CA CYS A 104 0.47 12.25 -5.33
C CYS A 104 1.49 11.19 -5.74
N VAL A 105 1.10 9.92 -5.72
CA VAL A 105 1.95 8.82 -6.19
C VAL A 105 1.54 8.40 -7.60
N ILE A 106 2.48 8.51 -8.54
CA ILE A 106 2.31 8.08 -9.92
C ILE A 106 3.13 6.82 -10.21
N ASP A 107 2.63 5.97 -11.09
CA ASP A 107 3.39 4.82 -11.60
C ASP A 107 4.39 5.33 -12.67
N GLY A 108 5.69 5.26 -12.40
CA GLY A 108 6.69 5.79 -13.32
C GLY A 108 6.89 4.98 -14.60
N VAL A 109 6.40 3.74 -14.66
CA VAL A 109 6.46 2.88 -15.84
C VAL A 109 5.21 3.06 -16.70
N ARG A 110 4.03 2.96 -16.08
CA ARG A 110 2.73 3.06 -16.78
C ARG A 110 2.31 4.50 -17.04
N ARG A 111 2.85 5.44 -16.26
CA ARG A 111 2.48 6.86 -16.24
C ARG A 111 0.95 7.00 -16.16
N PHE A 112 0.33 7.66 -17.13
CA PHE A 112 -1.10 8.01 -17.11
C PHE A 112 -1.97 7.13 -18.02
N GLY A 113 -1.42 6.04 -18.58
CA GLY A 113 -2.13 5.20 -19.54
C GLY A 113 -2.59 5.99 -20.77
N ASN A 114 -3.89 5.97 -21.06
CA ASN A 114 -4.47 6.71 -22.20
C ASN A 114 -4.87 8.17 -21.86
N GLY A 115 -4.56 8.65 -20.64
CA GLY A 115 -4.85 10.02 -20.21
C GLY A 115 -6.33 10.33 -19.96
N ARG A 116 -7.23 9.34 -20.01
CA ARG A 116 -8.67 9.53 -19.84
C ARG A 116 -9.15 9.12 -18.45
N LEU A 117 -10.20 9.78 -17.98
CA LEU A 117 -10.90 9.44 -16.74
C LEU A 117 -11.67 8.12 -16.89
N LEU A 118 -11.93 7.45 -15.78
CA LEU A 118 -12.85 6.31 -15.71
C LEU A 118 -14.25 6.72 -16.22
N PRO A 119 -14.94 5.84 -16.98
CA PRO A 119 -14.53 4.49 -17.39
C PRO A 119 -13.67 4.44 -18.67
N ALA A 120 -13.48 5.56 -19.37
CA ALA A 120 -12.77 5.63 -20.66
C ALA A 120 -11.25 5.44 -20.54
N GLY A 121 -10.69 5.54 -19.33
CA GLY A 121 -9.29 5.36 -19.03
C GLY A 121 -9.02 5.08 -17.56
N PRO A 122 -7.75 4.91 -17.16
CA PRO A 122 -7.37 4.48 -15.81
C PRO A 122 -7.24 5.63 -14.80
N LEU A 123 -7.57 6.88 -15.15
CA LEU A 123 -7.45 7.99 -14.22
C LEU A 123 -8.73 8.14 -13.38
N ARG A 124 -8.56 8.39 -12.07
CA ARG A 124 -9.70 8.73 -11.19
C ARG A 124 -9.96 10.23 -11.13
N GLU A 125 -8.94 11.04 -11.39
CA GLU A 125 -8.97 12.51 -11.38
C GLU A 125 -8.16 13.03 -12.57
N SER A 126 -8.43 14.27 -12.98
CA SER A 126 -7.74 14.91 -14.10
C SER A 126 -6.26 15.11 -13.79
N LEU A 127 -5.40 15.04 -14.80
CA LEU A 127 -3.96 15.33 -14.66
C LEU A 127 -3.68 16.76 -14.19
N ALA A 128 -4.61 17.70 -14.40
CA ALA A 128 -4.53 19.04 -13.84
C ALA A 128 -4.36 19.04 -12.31
N ARG A 129 -4.81 17.99 -11.62
CA ARG A 129 -4.66 17.84 -10.16
C ARG A 129 -3.20 17.75 -9.71
N LEU A 130 -2.30 17.32 -10.58
CA LEU A 130 -0.86 17.24 -10.29
C LEU A 130 -0.25 18.62 -10.04
N VAL A 131 -0.86 19.69 -10.55
CA VAL A 131 -0.38 21.07 -10.35
C VAL A 131 -0.70 21.60 -8.96
N SER A 132 -1.71 21.04 -8.29
CA SER A 132 -2.21 21.54 -7.01
C SER A 132 -1.86 20.66 -5.81
N VAL A 133 -1.03 19.63 -6.00
CA VAL A 133 -0.45 18.85 -4.90
C VAL A 133 0.93 19.40 -4.56
N ASP A 134 1.36 19.24 -3.32
CA ASP A 134 2.67 19.74 -2.87
C ASP A 134 3.81 18.90 -3.42
N PHE A 135 3.59 17.57 -3.53
CA PHE A 135 4.61 16.64 -4.02
C PHE A 135 4.03 15.62 -4.99
N VAL A 136 4.81 15.31 -6.03
CA VAL A 136 4.55 14.19 -6.94
C VAL A 136 5.67 13.16 -6.76
N VAL A 137 5.32 11.96 -6.29
CA VAL A 137 6.23 10.84 -6.11
C VAL A 137 6.11 9.89 -7.31
N CYS A 138 7.21 9.69 -8.03
CA CYS A 138 7.29 8.76 -9.15
C CYS A 138 7.78 7.39 -8.67
N ASN A 139 6.88 6.39 -8.66
CA ASN A 139 7.20 5.02 -8.25
C ASN A 139 7.74 4.18 -9.42
N GLY A 140 9.03 3.88 -9.37
CA GLY A 140 9.76 3.19 -10.43
C GLY A 140 9.91 4.04 -11.70
N GLY A 141 10.39 3.44 -12.78
CA GLY A 141 10.61 4.15 -14.05
C GLY A 141 11.63 5.28 -13.93
N VAL A 142 11.49 6.30 -14.78
CA VAL A 142 12.33 7.50 -14.78
C VAL A 142 11.47 8.68 -14.31
N ALA A 143 11.88 9.30 -13.21
CA ALA A 143 11.23 10.50 -12.68
C ALA A 143 11.45 11.69 -13.61
N GLN A 144 10.42 12.51 -13.80
CA GLN A 144 10.48 13.77 -14.56
C GLN A 144 10.90 14.94 -13.64
N PRO A 145 11.32 16.09 -14.20
CA PRO A 145 11.59 17.28 -13.41
C PRO A 145 10.40 17.65 -12.50
N GLY A 146 10.67 17.92 -11.23
CA GLY A 146 9.65 18.20 -10.21
C GLY A 146 9.05 16.96 -9.55
N GLU A 147 9.42 15.74 -9.97
CA GLU A 147 8.99 14.50 -9.34
C GLU A 147 10.06 13.97 -8.38
N VAL A 148 9.62 13.48 -7.23
CA VAL A 148 10.47 12.77 -6.26
C VAL A 148 10.55 11.30 -6.67
N PRO A 149 11.73 10.75 -6.99
CA PRO A 149 11.86 9.35 -7.34
C PRO A 149 11.66 8.45 -6.11
N MET A 150 10.90 7.37 -6.28
CA MET A 150 10.77 6.30 -5.31
C MET A 150 11.03 4.96 -6.00
N LEU A 151 11.91 4.14 -5.43
CA LEU A 151 12.17 2.79 -5.90
C LEU A 151 11.75 1.78 -4.83
N LEU A 152 10.93 0.80 -5.24
CA LEU A 152 10.60 -0.33 -4.39
C LEU A 152 11.64 -1.43 -4.58
N GLN A 153 12.29 -1.80 -3.48
CA GLN A 153 13.22 -2.92 -3.44
C GLN A 153 12.54 -4.12 -2.77
N PRO A 154 12.54 -5.31 -3.40
CA PRO A 154 12.04 -6.52 -2.75
C PRO A 154 12.88 -6.84 -1.50
N GLY A 155 12.21 -7.00 -0.36
CA GLY A 155 12.82 -7.56 0.83
C GLY A 155 12.98 -9.09 0.73
N ALA A 156 13.58 -9.68 1.77
CA ALA A 156 13.65 -11.13 1.90
C ALA A 156 12.23 -11.74 1.97
N PRO A 157 11.94 -12.85 1.27
CA PRO A 157 10.67 -13.56 1.39
C PRO A 157 10.39 -13.93 2.84
N ARG A 158 9.14 -13.79 3.27
CA ARG A 158 8.68 -14.13 4.62
C ARG A 158 7.64 -15.24 4.55
N ALA A 159 7.77 -16.24 5.42
CA ALA A 159 6.78 -17.30 5.50
C ALA A 159 5.43 -16.74 5.97
N LEU A 160 4.37 -16.95 5.18
CA LEU A 160 3.01 -16.51 5.51
C LEU A 160 2.41 -17.34 6.66
N VAL A 161 2.74 -18.63 6.72
CA VAL A 161 2.39 -19.52 7.81
C VAL A 161 3.68 -19.85 8.54
N PRO A 162 3.78 -19.66 9.87
CA PRO A 162 4.93 -20.06 10.65
C PRO A 162 5.06 -21.59 10.60
N VAL A 163 5.77 -22.09 9.59
CA VAL A 163 6.28 -23.45 9.56
C VAL A 163 7.68 -23.35 10.11
N THR A 164 7.94 -24.03 11.23
CA THR A 164 9.21 -23.98 11.97
C THR A 164 10.45 -24.34 11.14
N THR A 165 10.26 -24.84 9.91
CA THR A 165 11.31 -25.26 8.97
C THR A 165 11.28 -24.53 7.63
N ALA A 166 10.37 -23.57 7.40
CA ALA A 166 10.29 -22.88 6.12
C ALA A 166 11.48 -21.93 5.94
N GLN A 167 12.41 -22.30 5.07
CA GLN A 167 13.46 -21.41 4.58
C GLN A 167 12.99 -20.70 3.30
N PRO A 168 13.36 -19.42 3.11
CA PRO A 168 13.11 -18.74 1.85
C PRO A 168 13.78 -19.51 0.70
N PRO A 169 13.15 -19.56 -0.49
CA PRO A 169 13.72 -20.26 -1.63
C PRO A 169 15.09 -19.68 -2.00
N ALA A 170 16.09 -20.55 -2.14
CA ALA A 170 17.41 -20.15 -2.59
C ALA A 170 17.38 -19.59 -4.03
N PRO A 171 18.30 -18.68 -4.41
CA PRO A 171 18.47 -18.27 -5.79
C PRO A 171 18.60 -19.49 -6.73
N GLY A 172 17.86 -19.48 -7.83
CA GLY A 172 17.81 -20.59 -8.80
C GLY A 172 16.81 -21.71 -8.51
N ALA A 173 16.16 -21.72 -7.33
CA ALA A 173 15.14 -22.72 -7.01
C ALA A 173 13.93 -22.66 -7.97
N GLU A 174 13.38 -23.82 -8.35
CA GLU A 174 12.08 -23.89 -9.03
C GLU A 174 10.97 -23.74 -8.01
N VAL A 175 10.13 -22.71 -8.19
CA VAL A 175 9.02 -22.42 -7.29
C VAL A 175 7.70 -22.39 -8.06
N ARG A 176 6.62 -22.70 -7.37
CA ARG A 176 5.27 -22.39 -7.84
C ARG A 176 4.84 -21.10 -7.16
N ALA A 177 4.54 -20.09 -7.96
CA ALA A 177 4.21 -18.77 -7.45
C ALA A 177 2.83 -18.33 -7.92
N VAL A 178 2.07 -17.74 -7.00
CA VAL A 178 0.70 -17.28 -7.21
C VAL A 178 0.63 -15.82 -6.78
N ALA A 179 0.04 -14.97 -7.61
CA ALA A 179 -0.14 -13.56 -7.34
C ALA A 179 -1.63 -13.20 -7.34
N GLY A 180 -2.10 -12.61 -6.23
CA GLY A 180 -3.46 -12.10 -6.06
C GLY A 180 -3.55 -10.58 -5.99
N ILE A 181 -2.66 -9.88 -6.71
CA ILE A 181 -2.51 -8.41 -6.64
C ILE A 181 -2.94 -7.73 -7.94
N GLY A 182 -3.10 -6.39 -7.89
CA GLY A 182 -3.54 -5.60 -9.05
C GLY A 182 -2.59 -5.60 -10.26
N ASP A 183 -1.29 -5.85 -10.05
CA ASP A 183 -0.29 -6.04 -11.10
C ASP A 183 0.59 -7.27 -10.81
N PRO A 184 0.19 -8.47 -11.25
CA PRO A 184 0.99 -9.68 -11.04
C PRO A 184 2.38 -9.61 -11.65
N THR A 185 2.57 -8.86 -12.75
CA THR A 185 3.85 -8.78 -13.46
C THR A 185 4.94 -8.20 -12.55
N ARG A 186 4.60 -7.21 -11.69
CA ARG A 186 5.51 -6.66 -10.68
C ARG A 186 5.98 -7.73 -9.68
N PHE A 187 5.07 -8.58 -9.20
CA PHE A 187 5.43 -9.67 -8.28
C PHE A 187 6.44 -10.65 -8.89
N PHE A 188 6.19 -11.11 -10.13
CA PHE A 188 7.14 -12.00 -10.81
C PHE A 188 8.47 -11.31 -11.15
N ALA A 189 8.46 -10.00 -11.40
CA ALA A 189 9.69 -9.23 -11.56
C ALA A 189 10.50 -9.17 -10.24
N SER A 190 9.84 -8.99 -9.10
CA SER A 190 10.48 -9.04 -7.78
C SER A 190 11.11 -10.42 -7.50
N LEU A 191 10.42 -11.52 -7.83
CA LEU A 191 11.00 -12.86 -7.71
C LEU A 191 12.27 -13.02 -8.55
N ARG A 192 12.25 -12.55 -9.80
CA ARG A 192 13.45 -12.57 -10.66
C ARG A 192 14.59 -11.73 -10.10
N ALA A 193 14.29 -10.55 -9.55
CA ALA A 193 15.28 -9.69 -8.91
C ALA A 193 15.92 -10.34 -7.67
N LEU A 194 15.19 -11.22 -7.00
CA LEU A 194 15.70 -12.07 -5.89
C LEU A 194 16.40 -13.35 -6.38
N GLY A 195 16.61 -13.52 -7.69
CA GLY A 195 17.26 -14.71 -8.27
C GLY A 195 16.34 -15.92 -8.42
N ILE A 196 15.02 -15.77 -8.23
CA ILE A 196 14.04 -16.85 -8.35
C ILE A 196 13.47 -16.83 -9.78
N SER A 197 14.22 -17.38 -10.72
CA SER A 197 13.92 -17.26 -12.17
C SER A 197 12.94 -18.31 -12.70
N ARG A 198 12.74 -19.43 -11.98
CA ARG A 198 11.91 -20.57 -12.41
C ARG A 198 10.57 -20.61 -11.66
N ALA A 199 9.80 -19.52 -11.76
CA ALA A 199 8.47 -19.44 -11.16
C ALA A 199 7.38 -19.86 -12.17
N ARG A 200 6.70 -20.99 -11.93
CA ARG A 200 5.51 -21.35 -12.72
C ARG A 200 4.33 -20.49 -12.25
N ALA A 201 3.85 -19.60 -13.10
CA ALA A 201 2.77 -18.67 -12.78
C ALA A 201 1.39 -19.36 -12.81
N ARG A 202 0.59 -19.14 -11.75
CA ARG A 202 -0.88 -19.27 -11.82
C ARG A 202 -1.51 -17.94 -11.44
N PHE A 203 -2.39 -17.45 -12.32
CA PHE A 203 -3.16 -16.24 -12.07
C PHE A 203 -4.47 -16.62 -11.37
N CYS A 204 -4.72 -16.03 -10.20
CA CYS A 204 -6.01 -16.18 -9.51
C CYS A 204 -6.72 -14.83 -9.50
N ARG A 205 -8.02 -14.80 -9.82
CA ARG A 205 -8.80 -13.56 -9.69
C ARG A 205 -8.89 -13.19 -8.20
N PRO A 206 -8.81 -11.90 -7.82
CA PRO A 206 -8.81 -11.46 -6.42
C PRO A 206 -9.98 -12.00 -5.57
N SER A 207 -11.12 -12.34 -6.18
CA SER A 207 -12.32 -12.84 -5.50
C SER A 207 -12.32 -14.34 -5.18
N ARG A 208 -11.24 -15.11 -5.44
CA ARG A 208 -11.23 -16.59 -5.30
C ARG A 208 -10.04 -17.18 -4.52
N LEU A 209 -9.44 -16.44 -3.58
CA LEU A 209 -8.43 -17.02 -2.70
C LEU A 209 -9.10 -17.88 -1.60
N HIS A 210 -9.23 -19.18 -1.85
CA HIS A 210 -9.34 -20.19 -0.78
C HIS A 210 -7.95 -20.73 -0.49
N ALA A 211 -7.55 -20.67 0.78
CA ALA A 211 -6.21 -20.98 1.27
C ALA A 211 -5.84 -22.47 1.13
N ARG A 212 -5.42 -22.89 -0.06
CA ARG A 212 -4.64 -24.12 -0.30
C ARG A 212 -3.70 -23.90 -1.47
N GLY A 213 -2.64 -23.13 -1.24
CA GLY A 213 -1.60 -22.90 -2.23
C GLY A 213 -0.51 -22.05 -1.60
N PHE A 214 0.73 -22.51 -1.71
CA PHE A 214 1.90 -21.77 -1.26
C PHE A 214 1.90 -20.37 -1.90
N CYS A 215 1.78 -19.36 -1.05
CA CYS A 215 2.18 -18.00 -1.36
C CYS A 215 3.61 -17.84 -0.85
N VAL A 216 4.54 -17.49 -1.74
CA VAL A 216 5.87 -16.99 -1.39
C VAL A 216 5.75 -15.50 -1.13
#